data_AF-A0A940JJA0-F1
#
_entry.id   AF-A0A940JJA0-F1
#
_cell.length_a   1.000
_cell.length_b   1.000
_cell.length_c   1.000
_cell.angle_alpha   90.00
_cell.angle_beta   90.00
_cell.angle_gamma   90.00
#
_symmetry.space_group_name_H-M   'P 1'
#
loop_
_entity.id
_entity.type
_entity.pdbx_description
1 polymer ?
#
loop_
_entity_poly.entity_id
_entity_poly.type
_entity_poly.pdbx_seq_one_letter_code
_entity_poly.pdbx_strand_id
1 'polypeptide(L)'
;MIRRILPVLFISALIASCGNEDNSSENSNNDNAASLIPSPVNISFQVVKEFPHDTLAFTEGFTFYQGKLFESTGSPDTPPNNGTWIG
;
A
#
# COMPACT_ATOMS: atom_id res chain seq x y z
N MET A 1 -36.40 29.13 -19.94
CA MET A 1 -35.00 29.27 -19.48
C MET A 1 -34.72 28.68 -18.09
N ILE A 2 -35.74 28.27 -17.32
CA ILE A 2 -35.60 27.73 -15.93
C ILE A 2 -34.87 26.38 -15.82
N ARG A 3 -34.87 25.56 -16.88
CA ARG A 3 -34.36 24.17 -16.84
C ARG A 3 -32.84 24.04 -16.99
N ARG A 4 -32.16 25.13 -17.36
CA ARG A 4 -30.69 25.22 -17.43
C ARG A 4 -30.05 25.87 -16.22
N ILE A 5 -30.86 26.53 -15.38
CA ILE A 5 -30.40 27.21 -14.15
C ILE A 5 -30.29 26.23 -12.98
N LEU A 6 -31.09 25.16 -12.99
CA LEU A 6 -31.09 24.12 -11.95
C LEU A 6 -29.75 23.37 -11.78
N PRO A 7 -29.02 22.95 -12.85
CA PRO A 7 -27.71 22.33 -12.67
C PRO A 7 -26.61 23.32 -12.26
N VAL A 8 -26.70 24.58 -12.68
CA VAL A 8 -25.71 25.62 -12.36
C VAL A 8 -25.77 25.99 -10.87
N LEU A 9 -26.99 26.07 -10.32
CA LEU A 9 -27.20 26.37 -8.90
C LEU A 9 -26.76 25.21 -7.99
N PHE A 10 -26.86 23.96 -8.47
CA PHE A 10 -26.39 22.78 -7.74
C PHE A 10 -24.85 22.67 -7.70
N ILE A 11 -24.17 23.03 -8.79
CA ILE A 11 -22.70 23.05 -8.87
C ILE A 11 -22.10 24.17 -7.98
N SER A 12 -22.77 25.32 -7.88
CA SER A 12 -22.33 26.42 -7.00
C SER A 12 -22.39 26.07 -5.51
N ALA A 13 -23.22 25.12 -5.10
CA ALA A 13 -23.34 24.72 -3.69
C ALA A 13 -22.17 23.82 -3.24
N LEU A 14 -21.49 23.14 -4.17
CA LEU A 14 -20.38 22.23 -3.86
C LEU A 14 -19.05 22.95 -3.57
N ILE A 15 -18.90 24.21 -4.00
CA ILE A 15 -17.67 25.01 -3.83
C ILE A 15 -17.69 25.92 -2.59
N ALA A 16 -18.78 25.92 -1.80
CA ALA A 16 -18.93 26.79 -0.63
C ALA A 16 -18.50 26.15 0.72
N SER A 17 -17.82 25.00 0.71
CA SER A 17 -17.35 24.33 1.93
C SER A 17 -15.82 24.42 2.11
N CYS A 18 -15.29 25.63 1.95
CA CYS A 18 -14.00 26.00 2.55
C CYS A 18 -14.25 27.11 3.57
N GLY A 19 -14.21 26.74 4.85
CA GLY A 19 -14.16 27.66 5.98
C GLY A 19 -13.02 27.23 6.89
N ASN A 20 -11.81 27.75 6.63
CA ASN A 20 -10.74 27.69 7.63
C ASN A 20 -10.92 28.89 8.54
N GLU A 21 -11.44 28.67 9.75
CA GLU A 21 -11.21 29.58 10.86
C GLU A 21 -9.78 29.34 11.35
N ASP A 22 -8.84 30.18 10.94
CA ASP A 22 -7.54 30.29 11.59
C ASP A 22 -7.74 30.99 12.94
N ASN A 23 -8.26 30.24 13.92
CA ASN A 23 -8.04 30.57 15.31
C ASN A 23 -6.59 30.24 15.61
N SER A 24 -5.72 31.23 15.44
CA SER A 24 -4.37 31.22 15.97
C SER A 24 -4.46 31.18 17.49
N SER A 25 -4.66 29.97 18.04
CA SER A 25 -4.35 29.66 19.41
C SER A 25 -2.92 29.13 19.39
N GLU A 26 -2.01 30.08 19.52
CA GLU A 26 -0.61 29.85 19.85
C GLU A 26 -0.57 29.13 21.20
N ASN A 27 -0.62 27.80 21.16
CA ASN A 27 -0.20 26.99 22.29
C ASN A 27 1.20 26.49 21.98
N SER A 28 2.17 27.32 22.36
CA SER A 28 3.55 26.93 22.57
C SER A 28 3.56 25.83 23.62
N ASN A 29 3.49 24.57 23.15
CA ASN A 29 3.92 23.44 23.92
C ASN A 29 5.10 22.80 23.20
N ASN A 30 6.11 22.60 24.02
CA ASN A 30 7.47 22.29 23.69
C ASN A 30 7.55 20.82 23.26
N ASP A 31 7.30 20.53 21.99
CA ASP A 31 7.42 19.18 21.45
C ASP A 31 8.89 18.82 21.16
N ASN A 32 9.73 18.92 22.19
CA ASN A 32 10.90 18.07 22.31
C ASN A 32 10.47 16.72 22.90
N ALA A 33 9.43 16.10 22.33
CA ALA A 33 9.14 14.70 22.55
C ALA A 33 10.17 13.92 21.72
N ALA A 34 11.38 13.75 22.27
CA ALA A 34 12.35 12.79 21.75
C ALA A 34 11.59 11.47 21.54
N SER A 35 11.55 10.99 20.30
CA SER A 35 10.87 9.76 19.93
C SER A 35 11.38 8.64 20.84
N LEU A 36 10.55 8.24 21.82
CA LEU A 36 10.83 7.11 22.73
C LEU A 36 10.77 5.76 22.00
N ILE A 37 10.48 5.78 20.69
CA ILE A 37 10.45 4.59 19.85
C ILE A 37 11.88 4.33 19.35
N PRO A 38 12.52 3.23 19.75
CA PRO A 38 13.84 2.88 19.25
C PRO A 38 13.79 2.69 17.74
N SER A 39 14.86 3.09 17.05
CA SER A 39 14.98 2.81 15.62
C SER A 39 14.97 1.30 15.36
N PRO A 40 14.41 0.85 14.22
CA PRO A 40 14.43 -0.56 13.84
C PRO A 40 15.87 -1.12 13.84
N VAL A 41 16.03 -2.31 14.41
CA VAL A 41 17.31 -3.02 14.42
C VAL A 41 17.56 -3.62 13.04
N ASN A 42 18.79 -3.49 12.53
CA ASN A 42 19.21 -4.16 11.31
C ASN A 42 19.62 -5.61 11.62
N ILE A 43 19.02 -6.57 10.92
CA ILE A 43 19.30 -8.01 11.09
C ILE A 43 20.23 -8.46 9.95
N SER A 44 21.43 -8.89 10.30
CA SER A 44 22.38 -9.47 9.32
C SER A 44 21.98 -10.90 8.96
N PHE A 45 22.27 -11.31 7.72
CA PHE A 45 22.04 -12.67 7.23
C PHE A 45 23.29 -13.27 6.57
N GLN A 46 23.35 -14.59 6.47
CA GLN A 46 24.37 -15.34 5.74
C GLN A 46 23.67 -16.34 4.81
N VAL A 47 24.18 -16.49 3.58
CA VAL A 47 23.70 -17.51 2.64
C VAL A 47 24.26 -18.87 3.05
N VAL A 48 23.37 -19.77 3.51
CA VAL A 48 23.75 -21.14 3.91
C VAL A 48 23.63 -22.11 2.73
N LYS A 49 22.66 -21.89 1.84
CA LYS A 49 22.39 -22.71 0.66
C LYS A 49 21.57 -21.93 -0.36
N GLU A 50 21.78 -22.24 -1.64
CA GLU A 50 21.02 -21.71 -2.77
C GLU A 50 20.26 -22.85 -3.45
N PHE A 51 19.06 -22.56 -3.94
CA PHE A 51 18.21 -23.47 -4.69
C PHE A 51 17.72 -22.76 -5.96
N PRO A 52 17.56 -23.48 -7.08
CA PRO A 52 17.00 -22.88 -8.29
C PRO A 52 15.56 -22.42 -8.04
N HIS A 53 15.22 -21.25 -8.57
CA HIS A 53 13.87 -20.69 -8.57
C HIS A 53 13.47 -20.36 -10.01
N ASP A 54 12.19 -20.54 -10.34
CA ASP A 54 11.68 -20.23 -11.69
C ASP A 54 11.62 -18.70 -11.85
N THR A 55 12.45 -18.16 -12.74
CA THR A 55 12.53 -16.71 -13.00
C THR A 55 11.25 -16.14 -13.63
N LEU A 56 10.33 -16.99 -14.10
CA LEU A 56 9.03 -16.59 -14.60
C LEU A 56 7.94 -16.60 -13.51
N ALA A 57 8.23 -17.10 -12.30
CA ALA A 57 7.30 -17.12 -11.19
C ALA A 57 7.34 -15.78 -10.42
N PHE A 58 6.24 -15.03 -10.47
CA PHE A 58 6.09 -13.77 -9.73
C PHE A 58 5.59 -14.08 -8.32
N THR A 59 6.49 -14.21 -7.33
CA THR A 59 6.15 -14.64 -5.97
C THR A 59 5.26 -13.63 -5.23
N GLU A 60 4.01 -14.01 -4.95
CA GLU A 60 3.03 -13.23 -4.17
C GLU A 60 2.71 -13.86 -2.80
N GLY A 61 3.23 -15.07 -2.55
CA GLY A 61 3.13 -15.75 -1.26
C GLY A 61 4.08 -16.94 -1.21
N PHE A 62 4.67 -17.21 -0.05
CA PHE A 62 5.72 -18.21 0.11
C PHE A 62 5.69 -18.83 1.50
N THR A 63 5.51 -20.15 1.61
CA THR A 63 5.44 -20.84 2.90
C THR A 63 6.02 -22.25 2.84
N PHE A 64 6.55 -22.70 3.98
CA PHE A 64 6.98 -24.08 4.17
C PHE A 64 5.97 -24.81 5.05
N TYR A 65 5.48 -25.95 4.56
CA TYR A 65 4.58 -26.80 5.33
C TYR A 65 4.86 -28.28 5.06
N GLN A 66 4.98 -29.07 6.12
CA GLN A 66 5.29 -30.51 6.06
C GLN A 66 6.51 -30.85 5.17
N GLY A 67 7.59 -30.07 5.27
CA GLY A 67 8.83 -30.29 4.51
C GLY A 67 8.72 -29.96 3.02
N LYS A 68 7.62 -29.36 2.57
CA LYS A 68 7.44 -28.87 1.20
C LYS A 68 7.35 -27.36 1.18
N LEU A 69 7.81 -26.80 0.07
CA LEU A 69 7.63 -25.40 -0.24
C LEU A 69 6.34 -25.21 -1.04
N PHE A 70 5.53 -24.24 -0.64
CA PHE A 70 4.33 -23.80 -1.33
C PHE A 70 4.49 -22.33 -1.70
N GLU A 71 4.24 -22.02 -2.97
CA GLU A 71 4.39 -20.69 -3.53
C GLU A 71 3.10 -20.27 -4.24
N SER A 72 2.61 -19.08 -3.93
CA SER A 72 1.59 -18.39 -4.71
C SER A 72 2.29 -17.50 -5.72
N THR A 73 1.90 -17.62 -6.98
CA THR A 73 2.50 -16.88 -8.09
C THR A 73 1.47 -15.95 -8.73
N GLY A 74 1.85 -14.72 -9.05
CA GLY A 74 1.07 -13.83 -9.88
C GLY A 74 0.90 -14.36 -11.31
N SER A 75 -0.16 -13.94 -11.99
CA SER A 75 -0.39 -14.26 -13.41
C SER A 75 -0.02 -13.07 -14.29
N PRO A 76 0.82 -13.23 -15.33
CA PRO A 76 0.81 -12.32 -16.46
C PRO A 76 -0.49 -12.51 -17.28
N ASP A 77 -0.94 -11.47 -18.02
CA ASP A 77 -2.17 -11.47 -18.83
C ASP A 77 -2.25 -12.61 -19.87
N THR A 78 -1.10 -13.20 -20.19
CA THR A 78 -0.99 -14.47 -20.92
C THR A 78 -0.10 -15.39 -20.09
N PRO A 79 -0.65 -16.45 -19.46
CA PRO A 79 0.19 -17.37 -18.74
C PRO A 79 1.11 -18.06 -19.74
N PRO A 80 2.45 -17.95 -19.61
CA PRO A 80 3.32 -18.90 -20.27
C PRO A 80 2.88 -20.29 -19.81
N ASN A 81 2.84 -21.24 -20.73
CA ASN A 81 2.43 -22.61 -20.50
C ASN A 81 3.49 -23.40 -19.69
N ASN A 82 3.95 -22.88 -18.55
CA ASN A 82 4.88 -23.55 -17.64
C ASN A 82 4.18 -24.25 -16.45
N GLY A 83 2.85 -24.38 -16.48
CA GLY A 83 2.10 -25.12 -15.45
C GLY A 83 1.89 -24.37 -14.14
N THR A 84 2.16 -23.06 -14.13
CA THR A 84 1.89 -22.18 -13.00
C THR A 84 0.42 -21.77 -12.99
N TRP A 85 -0.45 -22.73 -12.66
CA TRP A 85 -1.82 -22.48 -12.24
C TRP A 85 -1.89 -22.82 -10.76
N ILE A 86 -2.07 -21.80 -9.92
CA ILE A 86 -2.49 -21.98 -8.53
C ILE A 86 -3.90 -22.58 -8.53
N GLY A 87 -3.95 -23.91 -8.42
CA GLY A 87 -5.14 -24.76 -8.39
C GLY A 87 -4.79 -26.22 -8.63
#